data_AF-A0A959DH17-F1
#
_entry.id   AF-A0A959DH17-F1
#
_cell.length_a   1.000
_cell.length_b   1.000
_cell.length_c   1.000
_cell.angle_alpha   90.00
_cell.angle_beta   90.00
_cell.angle_gamma   90.00
#
_symmetry.space_group_name_H-M   'P 1'
#
loop_
_entity.id
_entity.type
_entity.pdbx_description
1 polymer ?
#
loop_
_entity_poly.entity_id
_entity_poly.type
_entity_poly.pdbx_seq_one_letter_code
_entity_poly.pdbx_strand_id
1 'polypeptide(L)'
;MKSVYFILLILSSAFAAADAQPGKEVSTIGILPFKHGSGDEADAAKQAENLTYEILVNSKRMNIVDREIYRELENEDWRQSKDNIKEDVIEKTKEKGGEFFLIGEVTSFNIERLDNDKGSYNYYGNISIGIRIVDVETSEVTISDTWKSPRRSTTNPETWIVSTTESAAVEKAVKKLGKEIQEFLDEHFPLQAPIFEITEERGGQARAVMFGLGSEDGVQEKGQFTVVEVKERKAGGRTMKYTVEVGELKVTEVNGAHIATADVKKGGKEIMDKYNEGATLLARTKR
;
A
#
# COMPACT_ATOMS: atom_id res chain seq x y z
N MET A 1 -58.93 21.79 3.12
CA MET A 1 -58.67 20.36 3.38
C MET A 1 -57.19 20.10 3.16
N LYS A 2 -56.53 19.59 4.21
CA LYS A 2 -55.20 18.96 4.26
C LYS A 2 -53.99 19.83 3.92
N SER A 3 -53.50 20.50 4.98
CA SER A 3 -52.10 20.78 5.23
C SER A 3 -51.22 19.55 4.96
N VAL A 4 -50.09 19.76 4.30
CA VAL A 4 -48.91 18.89 4.41
C VAL A 4 -47.70 19.81 4.49
N TYR A 5 -47.15 19.94 5.70
CA TYR A 5 -45.85 20.55 5.95
C TYR A 5 -44.79 19.59 5.40
N PHE A 6 -43.99 20.03 4.42
CA PHE A 6 -42.77 19.33 4.02
C PHE A 6 -41.60 19.99 4.76
N ILE A 7 -41.28 19.46 5.94
CA ILE A 7 -40.09 19.84 6.70
C ILE A 7 -38.92 19.11 6.05
N LEU A 8 -38.14 19.82 5.24
CA LEU A 8 -36.86 19.35 4.71
C LEU A 8 -35.78 19.66 5.75
N LEU A 9 -35.58 18.72 6.68
CA LEU A 9 -34.49 18.76 7.66
C LEU A 9 -33.23 18.24 6.95
N ILE A 10 -32.48 19.13 6.28
CA ILE A 10 -31.11 18.83 5.84
C ILE A 10 -30.26 18.87 7.11
N LEU A 11 -30.06 17.70 7.72
CA LEU A 11 -29.10 17.52 8.79
C LEU A 11 -27.70 17.62 8.17
N SER A 12 -27.20 18.84 8.01
CA SER A 12 -25.79 19.07 7.75
C SER A 12 -25.02 18.70 9.01
N SER A 13 -24.56 17.46 9.12
CA SER A 13 -23.50 17.10 10.05
C SER A 13 -22.22 17.80 9.60
N ALA A 14 -22.08 19.05 10.01
CA ALA A 14 -20.79 19.70 10.11
C ALA A 14 -19.96 18.84 11.07
N PHE A 15 -19.04 18.04 10.54
CA PHE A 15 -17.95 17.50 11.33
C PHE A 15 -17.13 18.70 11.83
N ALA A 16 -17.44 19.13 13.06
CA ALA A 16 -16.49 19.83 13.88
C ALA A 16 -15.41 18.79 14.23
N ALA A 17 -14.36 18.73 13.42
CA ALA A 17 -13.13 18.06 13.83
C ALA A 17 -12.52 18.92 14.94
N ALA A 18 -12.80 18.52 16.18
CA ALA A 18 -12.00 18.86 17.34
C ALA A 18 -10.54 18.49 17.06
N ASP A 19 -9.60 19.26 17.62
CA ASP A 19 -8.16 19.05 17.57
C ASP A 19 -7.78 17.58 17.85
N ALA A 20 -7.70 16.79 16.78
CA ALA A 20 -6.97 15.55 16.78
C ALA A 20 -5.52 15.93 16.47
N GLN A 21 -4.62 15.67 17.42
CA GLN A 21 -3.23 15.37 17.07
C GLN A 21 -3.26 14.38 15.90
N PRO A 22 -2.41 14.51 14.86
CA PRO A 22 -2.40 13.59 13.73
C PRO A 22 -1.94 12.19 14.19
N GLY A 23 -2.83 11.46 14.85
CA GLY A 23 -2.78 10.03 15.04
C GLY A 23 -3.19 9.38 13.73
N LYS A 24 -2.40 8.42 13.29
CA LYS A 24 -2.64 7.61 12.10
C LYS A 24 -3.98 6.88 12.27
N GLU A 25 -5.05 7.31 11.58
CA GLU A 25 -6.21 6.44 11.36
C GLU A 25 -5.73 5.28 10.48
N VAL A 26 -5.52 4.13 11.10
CA VAL A 26 -5.04 2.91 10.44
C VAL A 26 -6.26 2.16 9.92
N SER A 27 -6.43 2.12 8.60
CA SER A 27 -7.55 1.40 8.01
C SER A 27 -7.47 -0.11 8.27
N THR A 28 -8.62 -0.76 8.42
CA THR A 28 -8.73 -2.21 8.57
C THR A 28 -9.21 -2.85 7.28
N ILE A 29 -8.46 -3.81 6.76
CA ILE A 29 -8.71 -4.42 5.44
C ILE A 29 -8.92 -5.94 5.52
N GLY A 30 -9.96 -6.42 4.84
CA GLY A 30 -10.20 -7.83 4.58
C GLY A 30 -9.56 -8.27 3.27
N ILE A 31 -8.67 -9.25 3.31
CA ILE A 31 -8.05 -9.81 2.10
C ILE A 31 -8.87 -11.03 1.67
N LEU A 32 -9.60 -10.89 0.56
CA LEU A 32 -10.41 -12.00 0.03
C LEU A 32 -9.53 -12.99 -0.75
N PRO A 33 -9.93 -14.27 -0.87
CA PRO A 33 -9.18 -15.25 -1.64
C PRO A 33 -8.94 -14.76 -3.07
N PHE A 34 -7.71 -14.92 -3.56
CA PHE A 34 -7.40 -14.42 -4.90
C PHE A 34 -8.15 -15.22 -5.96
N LYS A 35 -8.75 -14.49 -6.89
CA LYS A 35 -9.42 -15.05 -8.07
C LYS A 35 -8.38 -15.52 -9.08
N HIS A 36 -8.74 -16.52 -9.85
CA HIS A 36 -7.92 -17.07 -10.94
C HIS A 36 -8.82 -17.79 -11.93
N GLY A 37 -8.31 -18.05 -13.13
CA GLY A 37 -8.94 -18.92 -14.10
C GLY A 37 -8.79 -20.40 -13.73
N SER A 38 -8.59 -21.27 -14.71
CA SER A 38 -8.52 -22.72 -14.47
C SER A 38 -7.09 -23.27 -14.50
N GLY A 39 -6.83 -24.35 -13.75
CA GLY A 39 -5.58 -25.12 -13.85
C GLY A 39 -4.43 -24.55 -13.02
N ASP A 40 -3.24 -24.47 -13.61
CA ASP A 40 -1.97 -24.10 -12.93
C ASP A 40 -1.97 -22.68 -12.33
N GLU A 41 -2.96 -21.84 -12.68
CA GLU A 41 -3.15 -20.51 -12.10
C GLU A 41 -3.54 -20.55 -10.62
N ALA A 42 -4.16 -21.64 -10.15
CA ALA A 42 -4.64 -21.76 -8.78
C ALA A 42 -3.49 -21.70 -7.76
N ASP A 43 -2.42 -22.45 -8.01
CA ASP A 43 -1.23 -22.46 -7.15
C ASP A 43 -0.52 -21.10 -7.16
N ALA A 44 -0.44 -20.46 -8.35
CA ALA A 44 0.16 -19.15 -8.49
C ALA A 44 -0.66 -18.06 -7.75
N ALA A 45 -1.99 -18.14 -7.81
CA ALA A 45 -2.90 -17.25 -7.11
C ALA A 45 -2.77 -17.40 -5.59
N LYS A 46 -2.71 -18.63 -5.07
CA LYS A 46 -2.56 -18.86 -3.62
C LYS A 46 -1.20 -18.39 -3.11
N GLN A 47 -0.13 -18.58 -3.89
CA GLN A 47 1.18 -18.04 -3.55
C GLN A 47 1.17 -16.50 -3.53
N ALA A 48 0.52 -15.86 -4.50
CA ALA A 48 0.41 -14.40 -4.56
C ALA A 48 -0.46 -13.81 -3.44
N GLU A 49 -1.56 -14.48 -3.09
CA GLU A 49 -2.40 -14.13 -1.94
C GLU A 49 -1.58 -14.17 -0.64
N ASN A 50 -0.83 -15.26 -0.40
CA ASN A 50 0.00 -15.39 0.79
C ASN A 50 1.12 -14.34 0.84
N LEU A 51 1.81 -14.12 -0.27
CA LEU A 51 2.83 -13.07 -0.37
C LEU A 51 2.25 -11.68 -0.08
N THR A 52 1.06 -11.39 -0.62
CA THR A 52 0.36 -10.12 -0.39
C THR A 52 0.02 -9.97 1.08
N TYR A 53 -0.58 -10.98 1.70
CA TYR A 53 -0.88 -10.96 3.13
C TYR A 53 0.38 -10.73 3.98
N GLU A 54 1.46 -11.47 3.71
CA GLU A 54 2.72 -11.34 4.46
C GLU A 54 3.28 -9.93 4.36
N ILE A 55 3.30 -9.35 3.16
CA ILE A 55 3.76 -7.98 2.94
C ILE A 55 2.88 -6.97 3.68
N LEU A 56 1.57 -7.09 3.57
CA LEU A 56 0.62 -6.18 4.22
C LEU A 56 0.75 -6.25 5.75
N VAL A 57 0.82 -7.44 6.34
CA VAL A 57 1.03 -7.63 7.79
C VAL A 57 2.37 -7.04 8.22
N ASN A 58 3.46 -7.36 7.51
CA ASN A 58 4.79 -6.88 7.86
C ASN A 58 4.95 -5.37 7.66
N SER A 59 4.14 -4.76 6.81
CA SER A 59 4.17 -3.32 6.54
C SER A 59 3.70 -2.48 7.74
N LYS A 60 2.85 -3.05 8.61
CA LYS A 60 2.23 -2.37 9.77
C LYS A 60 1.50 -1.06 9.40
N ARG A 61 0.98 -0.97 8.17
CA ARG A 61 0.29 0.23 7.64
C ARG A 61 -1.22 0.18 7.80
N MET A 62 -1.75 -1.02 8.03
CA MET A 62 -3.17 -1.34 8.08
C MET A 62 -3.39 -2.52 9.03
N ASN A 63 -4.58 -2.61 9.60
CA ASN A 63 -5.01 -3.80 10.34
C ASN A 63 -5.57 -4.81 9.34
N ILE A 64 -5.33 -6.10 9.57
CA ILE A 64 -5.80 -7.17 8.68
C ILE A 64 -6.89 -7.97 9.38
N VAL A 65 -8.05 -8.10 8.74
CA VAL A 65 -9.12 -8.99 9.21
C VAL A 65 -8.66 -10.44 9.08
N ASP A 66 -9.00 -11.27 10.07
CA ASP A 66 -8.68 -12.70 10.07
C ASP A 66 -9.22 -13.38 8.80
N ARG A 67 -8.31 -14.04 8.07
CA ARG A 67 -8.59 -14.71 6.79
C ARG A 67 -9.57 -15.88 6.92
N GLU A 68 -9.67 -16.47 8.12
CA GLU A 68 -10.50 -17.64 8.40
C GLU A 68 -11.98 -17.39 8.07
N ILE A 69 -12.41 -16.14 8.21
CA ILE A 69 -13.76 -15.66 7.89
C ILE A 69 -14.08 -15.86 6.41
N TYR A 70 -13.08 -15.83 5.54
CA TYR A 70 -13.24 -15.90 4.09
C TYR A 70 -13.06 -17.31 3.51
N ARG A 71 -12.90 -18.34 4.35
CA ARG A 71 -12.75 -19.73 3.87
C ARG A 71 -13.88 -20.20 2.96
N GLU A 72 -15.10 -19.73 3.24
CA GLU A 72 -16.27 -20.07 2.41
C GLU A 72 -16.19 -19.51 0.99
N LEU A 73 -15.33 -18.51 0.73
CA LEU A 73 -15.06 -17.95 -0.59
C LEU A 73 -13.98 -18.72 -1.35
N GLU A 74 -13.35 -19.76 -0.81
CA GLU A 74 -12.34 -20.53 -1.55
C GLU A 74 -12.94 -21.45 -2.65
N ASN A 75 -14.23 -21.30 -2.98
CA ASN A 75 -14.98 -22.04 -3.99
C ASN A 75 -14.90 -21.42 -5.40
N GLU A 76 -15.37 -22.16 -6.41
CA GLU A 76 -15.33 -21.71 -7.81
C GLU A 76 -16.28 -20.55 -8.11
N ASP A 77 -17.43 -20.46 -7.43
CA ASP A 77 -18.40 -19.37 -7.64
C ASP A 77 -17.78 -18.00 -7.34
N TRP A 78 -17.02 -17.90 -6.26
CA TRP A 78 -16.26 -16.68 -5.93
C TRP A 78 -15.19 -16.39 -6.99
N ARG A 79 -14.40 -17.42 -7.35
CA ARG A 79 -13.27 -17.31 -8.28
C ARG A 79 -13.70 -16.80 -9.66
N GLN A 80 -14.89 -17.17 -10.12
CA GLN A 80 -15.45 -16.73 -11.41
C GLN A 80 -16.39 -15.50 -11.32
N SER A 81 -16.64 -14.98 -10.12
CA SER A 81 -17.58 -13.86 -9.94
C SER A 81 -17.01 -12.51 -10.40
N LYS A 82 -17.90 -11.59 -10.81
CA LYS A 82 -17.59 -10.17 -11.04
C LYS A 82 -17.61 -9.33 -9.76
N ASP A 83 -17.00 -9.85 -8.69
CA ASP A 83 -16.91 -9.20 -7.37
C ASP A 83 -18.25 -9.00 -6.67
N ASN A 84 -19.19 -9.89 -6.94
CA ASN A 84 -20.40 -9.99 -6.14
C ASN A 84 -20.03 -10.60 -4.78
N ILE A 85 -19.58 -9.75 -3.87
CA ILE A 85 -19.31 -10.13 -2.48
C ILE A 85 -20.66 -10.41 -1.83
N LYS A 86 -20.78 -11.59 -1.23
CA LYS A 86 -22.02 -11.99 -0.55
C LYS A 86 -22.23 -11.12 0.69
N GLU A 87 -23.50 -10.85 1.02
CA GLU A 87 -23.89 -10.00 2.14
C GLU A 87 -23.35 -10.51 3.48
N ASP A 88 -23.32 -11.83 3.69
CA ASP A 88 -22.75 -12.45 4.89
C ASP A 88 -21.25 -12.18 5.06
N VAL A 89 -20.48 -12.14 3.97
CA VAL A 89 -19.06 -11.76 3.99
C VAL A 89 -18.92 -10.29 4.39
N ILE A 90 -19.74 -9.41 3.82
CA ILE A 90 -19.75 -7.98 4.15
C ILE A 90 -20.03 -7.78 5.65
N GLU A 91 -21.05 -8.46 6.18
CA GLU A 91 -21.42 -8.39 7.60
C GLU A 91 -20.29 -8.88 8.51
N LYS A 92 -19.73 -10.08 8.25
CA LYS A 92 -18.62 -10.62 9.06
C LYS A 92 -17.38 -9.73 9.02
N THR A 93 -17.09 -9.07 7.90
CA THR A 93 -15.99 -8.10 7.78
C THR A 93 -16.26 -6.86 8.63
N LYS A 94 -17.47 -6.29 8.56
CA LYS A 94 -17.88 -5.15 9.39
C LYS A 94 -17.82 -5.48 10.89
N GLU A 95 -18.23 -6.68 11.29
CA GLU A 95 -18.13 -7.15 12.68
C GLU A 95 -16.69 -7.18 13.22
N LYS A 96 -15.68 -7.29 12.34
CA LYS A 96 -14.25 -7.20 12.68
C LYS A 96 -13.68 -5.81 12.50
N GLY A 97 -14.52 -4.80 12.24
CA GLY A 97 -14.10 -3.43 11.99
C GLY A 97 -13.47 -3.22 10.62
N GLY A 98 -13.66 -4.15 9.68
CA GLY A 98 -13.15 -4.02 8.31
C GLY A 98 -13.87 -2.91 7.54
N GLU A 99 -13.08 -1.98 7.01
CA GLU A 99 -13.53 -0.81 6.25
C GLU A 99 -13.36 -1.04 4.75
N PHE A 100 -12.37 -1.85 4.37
CA PHE A 100 -12.06 -2.14 2.97
C PHE A 100 -11.90 -3.64 2.72
N PHE A 101 -12.16 -4.04 1.47
CA PHE A 101 -11.71 -5.31 0.91
C PHE A 101 -10.52 -5.11 0.00
N LEU A 102 -9.54 -6.00 0.07
CA LEU A 102 -8.57 -6.24 -1.00
C LEU A 102 -9.05 -7.42 -1.83
N ILE A 103 -9.32 -7.17 -3.10
CA ILE A 103 -9.66 -8.19 -4.09
C ILE A 103 -8.49 -8.33 -5.06
N GLY A 104 -7.88 -9.51 -5.08
CA GLY A 104 -6.84 -9.86 -6.04
C GLY A 104 -7.33 -10.85 -7.09
N GLU A 105 -6.85 -10.69 -8.33
CA GLU A 105 -7.16 -11.58 -9.45
C GLU A 105 -5.91 -11.84 -10.28
N VAL A 106 -5.61 -13.11 -10.53
CA VAL A 106 -4.65 -13.50 -11.57
C VAL A 106 -5.30 -13.28 -12.92
N THR A 107 -4.83 -12.27 -13.64
CA THR A 107 -5.38 -11.86 -14.95
C THR A 107 -4.68 -12.54 -16.12
N SER A 108 -3.45 -13.00 -15.91
CA SER A 108 -2.76 -13.91 -16.83
C SER A 108 -1.63 -14.63 -16.12
N PHE A 109 -1.36 -15.85 -16.54
CA PHE A 109 -0.24 -16.64 -16.09
C PHE A 109 0.31 -17.45 -17.26
N ASN A 110 1.63 -17.47 -17.41
CA ASN A 110 2.26 -18.22 -18.49
C ASN A 110 3.61 -18.78 -18.05
N ILE A 111 3.82 -20.05 -18.38
CA ILE A 111 5.12 -20.71 -18.29
C ILE A 111 5.57 -21.06 -19.71
N GLU A 112 6.79 -20.65 -20.05
CA GLU A 112 7.40 -20.87 -21.35
C GLU A 112 8.69 -21.67 -21.18
N ARG A 113 8.81 -22.78 -21.91
CA ARG A 113 10.08 -23.49 -22.06
C ARG A 113 10.96 -22.73 -23.06
N LEU A 114 12.19 -22.44 -22.63
CA LEU A 114 13.23 -21.78 -23.40
C LEU A 114 14.34 -22.80 -23.69
N ASP A 115 14.29 -23.38 -24.89
CA ASP A 115 15.36 -24.24 -25.38
C ASP A 115 16.60 -23.41 -25.75
N ASN A 116 17.78 -24.02 -25.62
CA ASN A 116 19.02 -23.45 -26.11
C ASN A 116 19.70 -24.36 -27.14
N ASP A 117 20.59 -23.75 -27.93
CA ASP A 117 21.30 -24.40 -29.05
C ASP A 117 22.18 -25.59 -28.63
N LYS A 118 22.39 -25.78 -27.33
CA LYS A 118 23.18 -26.87 -26.73
C LYS A 118 22.32 -28.04 -26.26
N GLY A 119 21.02 -28.05 -26.57
CA GLY A 119 20.08 -29.11 -26.21
C GLY A 119 19.66 -29.11 -24.74
N SER A 120 19.96 -28.03 -24.01
CA SER A 120 19.43 -27.81 -22.65
C SER A 120 18.29 -26.79 -22.70
N TYR A 121 17.50 -26.71 -21.64
CA TYR A 121 16.35 -25.82 -21.57
C TYR A 121 16.19 -25.22 -20.18
N ASN A 122 15.54 -24.07 -20.12
CA ASN A 122 15.05 -23.45 -18.89
C ASN A 122 13.57 -23.11 -19.04
N TYR A 123 12.94 -22.69 -17.95
CA TYR A 123 11.57 -22.21 -17.91
C TYR A 123 11.55 -20.75 -17.50
N TYR A 124 10.75 -19.96 -18.21
CA TYR A 124 10.40 -18.59 -17.87
C TYR A 124 8.93 -18.56 -17.45
N GLY A 125 8.66 -18.02 -16.27
CA GLY A 125 7.31 -17.82 -15.76
C GLY A 125 6.99 -16.33 -15.70
N ASN A 126 5.75 -15.95 -16.00
CA ASN A 126 5.21 -14.65 -15.63
C ASN A 126 3.78 -14.76 -15.13
N ILE A 127 3.42 -13.78 -14.31
CA ILE A 127 2.11 -13.61 -13.74
C ILE A 127 1.71 -12.15 -13.86
N SER A 128 0.45 -11.91 -14.19
CA SER A 128 -0.15 -10.59 -14.07
C SER A 128 -1.28 -10.64 -13.05
N ILE A 129 -1.30 -9.68 -12.13
CA ILE A 129 -2.29 -9.59 -11.06
C ILE A 129 -2.97 -8.23 -11.12
N GLY A 130 -4.30 -8.24 -11.08
CA GLY A 130 -5.10 -7.06 -10.77
C GLY A 130 -5.41 -7.02 -9.28
N ILE A 131 -5.18 -5.87 -8.63
CA ILE A 131 -5.57 -5.63 -7.23
C ILE A 131 -6.56 -4.48 -7.18
N ARG A 132 -7.60 -4.62 -6.36
CA ARG A 132 -8.57 -3.56 -6.08
C ARG A 132 -8.82 -3.43 -4.59
N ILE A 133 -8.98 -2.18 -4.15
CA ILE A 133 -9.47 -1.83 -2.83
C ILE A 133 -10.92 -1.38 -2.98
N VAL A 134 -11.81 -2.02 -2.24
CA VAL A 134 -13.26 -1.78 -2.31
C VAL A 134 -13.74 -1.36 -0.94
N ASP A 135 -14.48 -0.26 -0.87
CA ASP A 135 -15.11 0.21 0.36
C ASP A 135 -16.26 -0.72 0.78
N VAL A 136 -16.22 -1.21 2.02
CA VAL A 136 -17.15 -2.23 2.53
C VAL A 136 -18.57 -1.67 2.73
N GLU A 137 -18.72 -0.36 2.92
CA GLU A 137 -20.02 0.28 3.13
C GLU A 137 -20.74 0.56 1.81
N THR A 138 -20.01 1.10 0.84
CA THR A 138 -20.55 1.58 -0.44
C THR A 138 -20.39 0.57 -1.57
N SER A 139 -19.53 -0.44 -1.42
CA SER A 139 -19.12 -1.37 -2.48
C SER A 139 -18.44 -0.68 -3.68
N GLU A 140 -17.94 0.55 -3.50
CA GLU A 140 -17.22 1.28 -4.55
C GLU A 140 -15.73 0.92 -4.56
N VAL A 141 -15.16 0.81 -5.76
CA VAL A 141 -13.71 0.62 -5.94
C VAL A 141 -13.01 1.95 -5.69
N THR A 142 -12.16 2.01 -4.66
CA THR A 142 -11.41 3.23 -4.28
C THR A 142 -10.02 3.26 -4.90
N ILE A 143 -9.40 2.10 -5.10
CA ILE A 143 -8.07 1.93 -5.74
C ILE A 143 -8.12 0.73 -6.67
N SER A 144 -7.47 0.81 -7.83
CA SER A 144 -7.36 -0.29 -8.79
C SER A 144 -6.02 -0.23 -9.52
N ASP A 145 -5.30 -1.34 -9.51
CA ASP A 145 -3.97 -1.47 -10.08
C ASP A 145 -3.81 -2.81 -10.81
N THR A 146 -2.88 -2.89 -11.77
CA THR A 146 -2.54 -4.14 -12.44
C THR A 146 -1.05 -4.21 -12.70
N TRP A 147 -0.43 -5.30 -12.27
CA TRP A 147 1.01 -5.50 -12.37
C TRP A 147 1.31 -6.77 -13.14
N LYS A 148 2.42 -6.77 -13.87
CA LYS A 148 2.96 -7.94 -14.56
C LYS A 148 4.39 -8.18 -14.11
N SER A 149 4.67 -9.37 -13.60
CA SER A 149 5.98 -9.72 -13.05
C SER A 149 6.38 -11.18 -13.36
N PRO A 150 7.66 -11.45 -13.67
CA PRO A 150 8.68 -10.49 -14.01
C PRO A 150 8.48 -9.97 -15.44
N ARG A 151 8.72 -8.67 -15.66
CA ARG A 151 8.68 -8.10 -17.01
C ARG A 151 9.84 -8.64 -17.85
N ARG A 152 9.55 -9.22 -19.01
CA ARG A 152 10.57 -9.69 -19.96
C ARG A 152 11.08 -8.50 -20.77
N SER A 153 12.38 -8.22 -20.71
CA SER A 153 13.01 -7.27 -21.62
C SER A 153 13.11 -7.88 -23.02
N THR A 154 12.58 -7.21 -24.04
CA THR A 154 12.71 -7.66 -25.44
C THR A 154 14.09 -7.37 -26.02
N THR A 155 14.85 -6.47 -25.41
CA THR A 155 16.16 -5.99 -25.91
C THR A 155 17.34 -6.52 -25.10
N ASN A 156 17.12 -7.09 -23.91
CA ASN A 156 18.18 -7.65 -23.08
C ASN A 156 17.78 -9.01 -22.45
N PRO A 157 17.96 -10.13 -23.19
CA PRO A 157 17.61 -11.48 -22.73
C PRO A 157 18.35 -11.94 -21.46
N GLU A 158 19.52 -11.37 -21.16
CA GLU A 158 20.30 -11.73 -19.96
C GLU A 158 19.61 -11.33 -18.65
N THR A 159 18.63 -10.43 -18.72
CA THR A 159 17.82 -10.00 -17.57
C THR A 159 16.65 -10.94 -17.27
N TRP A 160 16.42 -11.96 -18.11
CA TRP A 160 15.29 -12.86 -17.93
C TRP A 160 15.49 -13.74 -16.70
N ILE A 161 14.45 -13.79 -15.88
CA ILE A 161 14.43 -14.63 -14.70
C ILE A 161 13.94 -16.01 -15.12
N VAL A 162 14.88 -16.95 -15.25
CA VAL A 162 14.62 -18.32 -15.67
C VAL A 162 14.96 -19.33 -14.57
N SER A 163 14.38 -20.54 -14.66
CA SER A 163 14.57 -21.64 -13.73
C SER A 163 14.70 -22.97 -14.47
N THR A 164 15.27 -24.00 -13.83
CA THR A 164 15.41 -25.34 -14.43
C THR A 164 14.13 -26.18 -14.34
N THR A 165 13.14 -25.75 -13.57
CA THR A 165 11.81 -26.38 -13.44
C THR A 165 10.70 -25.35 -13.58
N GLU A 166 9.52 -25.79 -14.01
CA GLU A 166 8.32 -24.95 -14.14
C GLU A 166 7.91 -24.36 -12.78
N SER A 167 7.80 -25.19 -11.74
CA SER A 167 7.45 -24.75 -10.37
C SER A 167 8.40 -23.66 -9.84
N ALA A 168 9.71 -23.79 -10.06
CA ALA A 168 10.66 -22.75 -9.65
C ALA A 168 10.58 -21.49 -10.52
N ALA A 169 10.01 -21.56 -11.73
CA ALA A 169 9.71 -20.39 -12.53
C ALA A 169 8.49 -19.64 -11.97
N VAL A 170 7.46 -20.37 -11.51
CA VAL A 170 6.28 -19.82 -10.82
C VAL A 170 6.68 -19.08 -9.55
N GLU A 171 7.42 -19.74 -8.65
CA GLU A 171 7.84 -19.16 -7.38
C GLU A 171 8.61 -17.86 -7.59
N LYS A 172 9.53 -17.83 -8.57
CA LYS A 172 10.29 -16.62 -8.90
C LYS A 172 9.40 -15.52 -9.46
N ALA A 173 8.41 -15.85 -10.30
CA ALA A 173 7.49 -14.89 -10.86
C ALA A 173 6.63 -14.24 -9.76
N VAL A 174 6.04 -15.07 -8.88
CA VAL A 174 5.25 -14.60 -7.74
C VAL A 174 6.10 -13.78 -6.78
N LYS A 175 7.30 -14.26 -6.40
CA LYS A 175 8.21 -13.53 -5.49
C LYS A 175 8.55 -12.12 -6.00
N LYS A 176 8.59 -11.92 -7.32
CA LYS A 176 8.85 -10.60 -7.90
C LYS A 176 7.68 -9.63 -7.82
N LEU A 177 6.45 -10.11 -7.62
CA LEU A 177 5.31 -9.24 -7.27
C LEU A 177 5.52 -8.51 -5.95
N GLY A 178 6.34 -9.05 -5.04
CA GLY A 178 6.60 -8.40 -3.75
C GLY A 178 7.12 -6.97 -3.88
N LYS A 179 7.84 -6.64 -4.96
CA LYS A 179 8.24 -5.24 -5.22
C LYS A 179 7.03 -4.37 -5.59
N GLU A 180 6.18 -4.84 -6.49
CA GLU A 180 4.99 -4.11 -6.95
C GLU A 180 4.00 -3.90 -5.79
N ILE A 181 3.84 -4.89 -4.90
CA ILE A 181 3.00 -4.76 -3.70
C ILE A 181 3.57 -3.72 -2.72
N GLN A 182 4.90 -3.65 -2.55
CA GLN A 182 5.53 -2.62 -1.71
C GLN A 182 5.34 -1.23 -2.31
N GLU A 183 5.56 -1.08 -3.61
CA GLU A 183 5.33 0.19 -4.33
C GLU A 183 3.87 0.65 -4.21
N PHE A 184 2.92 -0.28 -4.34
CA PHE A 184 1.51 -0.01 -4.10
C PHE A 184 1.22 0.51 -2.68
N LEU A 185 1.84 -0.10 -1.67
CA LEU A 185 1.72 0.39 -0.29
C LEU A 185 2.38 1.77 -0.11
N ASP A 186 3.52 2.03 -0.74
CA ASP A 186 4.21 3.33 -0.68
C ASP A 186 3.40 4.44 -1.35
N GLU A 187 2.70 4.12 -2.43
CA GLU A 187 1.86 5.06 -3.15
C GLU A 187 0.58 5.40 -2.39
N HIS A 188 -0.19 4.38 -2.02
CA HIS A 188 -1.56 4.51 -1.53
C HIS A 188 -1.69 4.49 -0.01
N PHE A 189 -0.77 3.85 0.68
CA PHE A 189 -0.75 3.72 2.14
C PHE A 189 0.62 4.13 2.71
N PRO A 190 1.13 5.33 2.42
CA PRO A 190 2.46 5.73 2.85
C PRO A 190 2.53 5.79 4.38
N LEU A 191 3.68 5.40 4.95
CA LEU A 191 3.98 5.79 6.32
C LEU A 191 4.23 7.30 6.32
N GLN A 192 3.61 8.00 7.25
CA GLN A 192 3.89 9.42 7.44
C GLN A 192 3.77 9.82 8.91
N ALA A 193 4.66 10.69 9.37
CA ALA A 193 4.61 11.28 10.70
C ALA A 193 5.31 12.63 10.75
N PRO A 194 4.98 13.48 11.73
CA PRO A 194 5.68 14.74 11.93
C PRO A 194 7.16 14.53 12.23
N ILE A 195 7.98 15.39 11.64
CA ILE A 195 9.34 15.65 12.11
C ILE A 195 9.21 16.58 13.32
N PHE A 196 9.64 16.11 14.48
CA PHE A 196 9.49 16.86 15.73
C PHE A 196 10.80 17.45 16.26
N GLU A 197 11.95 17.05 15.71
CA GLU A 197 13.25 17.55 16.14
C GLU A 197 14.30 17.51 15.01
N ILE A 198 15.11 18.57 14.90
CA ILE A 198 16.38 18.57 14.15
C ILE A 198 17.50 18.29 15.14
N THR A 199 18.12 17.11 15.03
CA THR A 199 19.12 16.64 16.00
C THR A 199 20.55 17.02 15.64
N GLU A 200 20.80 17.34 14.37
CA GLU A 200 22.09 17.85 13.92
C GLU A 200 21.91 18.97 12.90
N GLU A 201 22.61 20.07 13.13
CA GLU A 201 22.71 21.20 12.21
C GLU A 201 24.18 21.46 11.84
N ARG A 202 24.42 21.76 10.55
CA ARG A 202 25.72 22.26 10.12
C ARG A 202 25.60 23.31 9.02
N GLY A 203 25.95 24.55 9.36
CA GLY A 203 25.99 25.68 8.43
C GLY A 203 24.60 26.15 8.00
N GLY A 204 23.63 26.22 8.91
CA GLY A 204 22.24 26.58 8.59
C GLY A 204 21.50 25.52 7.80
N GLN A 205 21.96 24.26 7.84
CA GLN A 205 21.34 23.13 7.17
C GLN A 205 21.11 22.00 8.17
N ALA A 206 19.89 21.45 8.16
CA ALA A 206 19.58 20.22 8.87
C ALA A 206 20.43 19.07 8.29
N ARG A 207 21.05 18.29 9.18
CA ARG A 207 21.87 17.11 8.87
C ARG A 207 21.23 15.82 9.36
N ALA A 208 20.55 15.87 10.50
CA ALA A 208 19.79 14.76 11.03
C ALA A 208 18.49 15.26 11.66
N VAL A 209 17.45 14.42 11.63
CA VAL A 209 16.12 14.69 12.17
C VAL A 209 15.57 13.48 12.89
N MET A 210 14.65 13.71 13.83
CA MET A 210 13.80 12.68 14.43
C MET A 210 12.34 12.86 14.04
N PHE A 211 11.66 11.74 13.79
CA PHE A 211 10.26 11.71 13.39
C PHE A 211 9.51 10.58 14.09
N GLY A 212 8.19 10.76 14.23
CA GLY A 212 7.31 9.91 15.04
C GLY A 212 6.90 8.60 14.38
N LEU A 213 7.86 7.82 13.89
CA LEU A 213 7.65 6.44 13.45
C LEU A 213 8.82 5.58 13.90
N GLY A 214 8.57 4.33 14.30
CA GLY A 214 9.61 3.39 14.72
C GLY A 214 9.36 1.96 14.25
N SER A 215 9.92 0.99 14.97
CA SER A 215 9.87 -0.42 14.59
C SER A 215 8.45 -1.00 14.60
N GLU A 216 7.56 -0.48 15.45
CA GLU A 216 6.15 -0.87 15.52
C GLU A 216 5.30 -0.21 14.43
N ASP A 217 5.82 0.84 13.78
CA ASP A 217 5.15 1.49 12.65
C ASP A 217 5.64 1.01 11.28
N GLY A 218 6.59 0.07 11.25
CA GLY A 218 7.14 -0.50 10.01
C GLY A 218 8.40 0.22 9.50
N VAL A 219 9.03 1.08 10.31
CA VAL A 219 10.31 1.71 9.96
C VAL A 219 11.46 0.72 10.09
N GLN A 220 12.37 0.75 9.13
CA GLN A 220 13.57 -0.07 9.10
C GLN A 220 14.81 0.80 8.87
N GLU A 221 15.97 0.36 9.37
CA GLU A 221 17.25 0.98 9.04
C GLU A 221 17.45 1.06 7.52
N LYS A 222 18.09 2.14 7.06
CA LYS A 222 18.29 2.47 5.64
C LYS A 222 17.00 2.74 4.86
N GLY A 223 15.83 2.70 5.50
CA GLY A 223 14.56 3.16 4.94
C GLY A 223 14.68 4.61 4.45
N GLN A 224 13.98 4.92 3.36
CA GLN A 224 14.02 6.25 2.74
C GLN A 224 12.68 6.95 2.89
N PHE A 225 12.74 8.23 3.24
CA PHE A 225 11.56 9.08 3.38
C PHE A 225 11.77 10.36 2.58
N THR A 226 10.68 10.90 2.05
CA THR A 226 10.61 12.25 1.51
C THR A 226 10.10 13.18 2.63
N VAL A 227 10.73 14.33 2.81
CA VAL A 227 10.20 15.38 3.68
C VAL A 227 9.22 16.23 2.90
N VAL A 228 8.02 16.41 3.44
CA VAL A 228 6.99 17.25 2.84
C VAL A 228 6.51 18.33 3.81
N GLU A 229 6.33 19.55 3.30
CA GLU A 229 5.64 20.64 3.98
C GLU A 229 4.14 20.52 3.73
N VAL A 230 3.34 20.51 4.80
CA VAL A 230 1.88 20.57 4.70
C VAL A 230 1.44 22.03 4.52
N LYS A 231 0.73 22.30 3.43
CA LYS A 231 0.14 23.62 3.13
C LYS A 231 -1.36 23.54 3.08
N GLU A 232 -1.99 24.66 3.43
CA GLU A 232 -3.42 24.86 3.28
C GLU A 232 -3.69 25.98 2.28
N ARG A 233 -4.69 25.78 1.42
CA ARG A 233 -5.22 26.83 0.54
C ARG A 233 -6.72 26.87 0.65
N LYS A 234 -7.28 28.04 0.94
CA LYS A 234 -8.72 28.29 0.85
C LYS A 234 -9.09 28.65 -0.59
N ALA A 235 -9.98 27.87 -1.20
CA ALA A 235 -10.53 28.14 -2.52
C ALA A 235 -12.02 27.75 -2.53
N GLY A 236 -12.88 28.64 -3.01
CA GLY A 236 -14.33 28.36 -3.12
C GLY A 236 -15.01 27.97 -1.81
N GLY A 237 -14.59 28.55 -0.68
CA GLY A 237 -15.15 28.24 0.65
C GLY A 237 -14.69 26.90 1.25
N ARG A 238 -13.79 26.16 0.58
CA ARG A 238 -13.19 24.91 1.07
C ARG A 238 -11.71 25.14 1.40
N THR A 239 -11.25 24.57 2.51
CA THR A 239 -9.82 24.48 2.83
C THR A 239 -9.27 23.21 2.21
N MET A 240 -8.33 23.34 1.28
CA MET A 240 -7.62 22.21 0.67
C MET A 240 -6.24 22.08 1.31
N LYS A 241 -5.93 20.88 1.82
CA LYS A 241 -4.59 20.51 2.28
C LYS A 241 -3.81 19.90 1.12
N TYR A 242 -2.57 20.30 0.93
CA TYR A 242 -1.66 19.73 -0.06
C TYR A 242 -0.22 19.72 0.49
N THR A 243 0.63 18.86 -0.07
CA THR A 243 2.01 18.70 0.38
C THR A 243 2.99 19.19 -0.68
N VAL A 244 4.10 19.78 -0.26
CA VAL A 244 5.22 20.16 -1.14
C VAL A 244 6.48 19.44 -0.66
N GLU A 245 7.17 18.73 -1.57
CA GLU A 245 8.43 18.07 -1.24
C GLU A 245 9.54 19.10 -0.97
N VAL A 246 10.26 18.93 0.13
CA VAL A 246 11.34 19.85 0.57
C VAL A 246 12.65 19.12 0.88
N GLY A 247 12.68 17.79 0.82
CA GLY A 247 13.92 17.04 1.02
C GLY A 247 13.77 15.53 1.04
N GLU A 248 14.89 14.86 1.30
CA GLU A 248 14.96 13.39 1.39
C GLU A 248 15.74 12.99 2.64
N LEU A 249 15.28 11.94 3.31
CA LEU A 249 15.87 11.36 4.51
C LEU A 249 16.27 9.91 4.28
N LYS A 250 17.27 9.45 5.02
CA LYS A 250 17.60 8.03 5.14
C LYS A 250 17.74 7.66 6.61
N VAL A 251 16.94 6.70 7.07
CA VAL A 251 16.96 6.21 8.45
C VAL A 251 18.33 5.65 8.78
N THR A 252 18.90 6.14 9.88
CA THR A 252 20.17 5.69 10.44
C THR A 252 19.97 4.87 11.70
N GLU A 253 18.92 5.15 12.46
CA GLU A 253 18.63 4.47 13.72
C GLU A 253 17.12 4.38 13.96
N VAL A 254 16.65 3.23 14.45
CA VAL A 254 15.28 3.04 14.93
C VAL A 254 15.33 3.05 16.46
N ASN A 255 15.11 4.23 17.05
CA ASN A 255 15.35 4.50 18.48
C ASN A 255 14.30 3.87 19.42
N GLY A 256 13.20 3.32 18.88
CA GLY A 256 12.16 2.68 19.67
C GLY A 256 10.96 2.24 18.84
N ALA A 257 9.86 1.94 19.54
CA ALA A 257 8.61 1.50 18.93
C ALA A 257 8.05 2.53 17.93
N HIS A 258 8.12 3.83 18.28
CA HIS A 258 7.48 4.92 17.52
C HIS A 258 8.41 6.10 17.21
N ILE A 259 9.72 5.90 17.25
CA ILE A 259 10.71 6.97 17.03
C ILE A 259 11.89 6.44 16.22
N ALA A 260 12.32 7.21 15.22
CA ALA A 260 13.50 6.94 14.40
C ALA A 260 14.29 8.22 14.12
N THR A 261 15.60 8.06 13.92
CA THR A 261 16.53 9.11 13.49
C THR A 261 16.90 8.88 12.04
N ALA A 262 16.94 9.94 11.25
CA ALA A 262 17.37 9.88 9.87
C ALA A 262 18.31 11.01 9.50
N ASP A 263 19.28 10.68 8.66
CA ASP A 263 20.13 11.66 8.01
C ASP A 263 19.36 12.37 6.89
N VAL A 264 19.56 13.67 6.78
CA VAL A 264 19.11 14.47 5.64
C VAL A 264 20.04 14.23 4.46
N LYS A 265 19.51 13.67 3.37
CA LYS A 265 20.24 13.41 2.13
C LYS A 265 20.08 14.52 1.10
N LYS A 266 18.92 15.19 1.08
CA LYS A 266 18.66 16.36 0.24
C LYS A 266 17.76 17.35 0.99
N GLY A 267 17.86 18.63 0.65
CA GLY A 267 16.95 19.66 1.16
C GLY A 267 17.30 20.23 2.53
N GLY A 268 18.49 19.99 3.08
CA GLY A 268 18.83 20.40 4.46
C GLY A 268 18.65 21.89 4.77
N LYS A 269 18.87 22.78 3.81
CA LYS A 269 18.57 24.21 3.98
C LYS A 269 17.06 24.47 4.03
N GLU A 270 16.30 23.90 3.09
CA GLU A 270 14.86 24.10 2.99
C GLU A 270 14.11 23.51 4.20
N ILE A 271 14.49 22.31 4.63
CA ILE A 271 13.99 21.68 5.87
C ILE A 271 14.26 22.59 7.07
N MET A 272 15.49 23.11 7.22
CA MET A 272 15.85 23.99 8.33
C MET A 272 15.05 25.29 8.31
N ASP A 273 14.98 25.97 7.17
CA ASP A 273 14.23 27.22 7.00
C ASP A 273 12.74 26.98 7.36
N LYS A 274 12.13 25.90 6.87
CA LYS A 274 10.73 25.56 7.14
C LYS A 274 10.45 25.16 8.57
N TYR A 275 11.36 24.41 9.19
CA TYR A 275 11.25 24.04 10.60
C TYR A 275 11.29 25.29 11.49
N ASN A 276 12.20 26.23 11.22
CA ASN A 276 12.32 27.50 11.96
C ASN A 276 11.14 28.45 11.71
N GLU A 277 10.52 28.39 10.53
CA GLU A 277 9.24 29.09 10.23
C GLU A 277 8.03 28.48 10.98
N GLY A 278 8.21 27.35 11.68
CA GLY A 278 7.13 26.64 12.37
C GLY A 278 6.20 25.89 11.41
N ALA A 279 6.65 25.59 10.18
CA ALA A 279 5.86 24.83 9.22
C ALA A 279 5.68 23.38 9.68
N THR A 280 4.54 22.77 9.34
CA THR A 280 4.31 21.35 9.59
C THR A 280 5.05 20.50 8.56
N LEU A 281 6.14 19.87 8.99
CA LEU A 281 6.94 18.95 8.17
C LEU A 281 6.60 17.50 8.52
N LEU A 282 6.35 16.68 7.50
CA LEU A 282 6.15 15.25 7.64
C LEU A 282 7.28 14.49 6.95
N ALA A 283 7.78 13.43 7.59
CA ALA A 283 8.53 12.38 6.91
C ALA A 283 7.53 11.40 6.33
N ARG A 284 7.51 11.22 5.00
CA ARG A 284 6.61 10.32 4.26
C ARG A 284 7.41 9.25 3.51
N THR A 285 6.96 7.99 3.47
CA THR A 285 7.67 6.94 2.71
C THR A 285 7.96 7.42 1.29
N LYS A 286 9.21 7.23 0.85
CA LYS A 286 9.64 7.65 -0.47
C LYS A 286 9.11 6.68 -1.53
N ARG A 287 8.52 7.25 -2.59
CA ARG A 287 8.11 6.53 -3.80
C ARG A 287 9.31 6.16 -4.67
#